data_AF-A0A6L9ZBV2-F1
#
_entry.id   AF-A0A6L9ZBV2-F1
#
_cell.length_a   1.000
_cell.length_b   1.000
_cell.length_c   1.000
_cell.angle_alpha   90.00
_cell.angle_beta   90.00
_cell.angle_gamma   90.00
#
_symmetry.space_group_name_H-M   'P 1'
#
loop_
_entity.id
_entity.type
_entity.pdbx_description
1 polymer ?
#
loop_
_entity_poly.entity_id
_entity_poly.type
_entity_poly.pdbx_seq_one_letter_code
_entity_poly.pdbx_strand_id
1 'polypeptide(L)' 'NLLERKELEPKYKDHALTGNWSGYRDCHIEPDWILIYKISGTHLFLVRSGSHADLF' A
#
# COMPACT_ATOMS: atom_id res chain seq x y z
N ASN A 1 4.63 11.37 3.55
CA ASN A 1 3.82 11.66 2.34
C ASN A 1 4.16 10.62 1.29
N LEU A 2 3.20 9.79 0.85
CA LEU A 2 3.48 8.70 -0.10
C LEU A 2 3.95 9.19 -1.47
N LEU A 3 3.51 10.38 -1.91
CA LEU A 3 3.89 10.94 -3.21
C LEU A 3 5.39 11.25 -3.34
N GLU A 4 6.09 11.43 -2.21
CA GLU A 4 7.53 11.68 -2.21
C GLU A 4 8.36 10.44 -2.55
N ARG A 5 7.75 9.24 -2.60
CA ARG A 5 8.41 7.95 -2.89
C ARG A 5 9.64 7.67 -2.00
N LYS A 6 9.68 8.25 -0.81
CA LYS A 6 10.66 7.92 0.22
C LYS A 6 10.25 6.60 0.88
N GLU A 7 11.24 5.86 1.33
CA GLU A 7 11.02 4.68 2.17
C GLU A 7 10.18 5.07 3.39
N LEU A 8 9.15 4.27 3.67
CA LEU A 8 8.32 4.47 4.86
C LEU A 8 9.03 3.88 6.08
N GLU A 9 8.66 4.35 7.27
CA GLU A 9 9.14 3.74 8.50
C GLU A 9 8.83 2.22 8.49
N PRO A 10 9.74 1.34 8.97
CA PRO A 10 9.57 -0.10 8.90
C PRO A 10 8.26 -0.64 9.52
N LYS A 11 7.67 0.08 10.48
CA LYS A 11 6.38 -0.28 11.11
C LYS A 11 5.23 -0.40 10.11
N TYR A 12 5.31 0.33 8.99
CA TYR A 12 4.29 0.31 7.95
C TYR A 12 4.38 -0.92 7.03
N LYS A 13 5.46 -1.71 7.13
CA LYS A 13 5.67 -2.94 6.35
C LYS A 13 5.40 -2.78 4.85
N ASP A 14 5.72 -1.61 4.30
CA ASP A 14 5.39 -1.28 2.92
C ASP A 14 6.15 -2.17 1.93
N HIS A 15 5.41 -2.86 1.07
CA HIS A 15 5.99 -3.77 0.08
C HIS A 15 5.17 -3.80 -1.22
N ALA A 16 5.86 -4.12 -2.32
CA ALA A 16 5.19 -4.26 -3.61
C ALA A 16 4.38 -5.56 -3.66
N LEU A 17 3.14 -5.46 -4.16
CA LEU A 17 2.33 -6.64 -4.45
C LEU A 17 2.74 -7.27 -5.79
N THR A 18 2.41 -8.55 -5.96
CA THR A 18 2.77 -9.35 -7.14
C THR A 18 1.52 -9.90 -7.86
N GLY A 19 1.72 -10.60 -8.99
CA GLY A 19 0.63 -11.17 -9.79
C GLY A 19 -0.30 -10.11 -10.36
N ASN A 20 -1.61 -10.30 -10.20
CA ASN A 20 -2.65 -9.37 -10.67
C ASN A 20 -2.55 -7.98 -10.01
N TRP A 21 -1.85 -7.88 -8.88
CA TRP A 21 -1.60 -6.64 -8.15
C TRP A 21 -0.21 -6.06 -8.40
N SER A 22 0.49 -6.50 -9.46
CA SER A 22 1.77 -5.91 -9.86
C SER A 22 1.66 -4.40 -10.08
N GLY A 23 2.59 -3.65 -9.48
CA GLY A 23 2.60 -2.19 -9.50
C GLY A 23 1.72 -1.51 -8.44
N TYR A 24 1.03 -2.29 -7.61
CA TYR A 24 0.42 -1.82 -6.36
C TYR A 24 1.36 -2.11 -5.18
N ARG A 25 1.08 -1.45 -4.06
CA ARG A 25 1.79 -1.61 -2.80
C ARG A 25 0.81 -1.86 -1.68
N ASP A 26 1.24 -2.67 -0.72
CA ASP A 26 0.56 -2.96 0.53
C ASP A 26 1.32 -2.29 1.67
N CYS A 27 0.60 -1.57 2.52
CA CYS A 27 1.14 -0.88 3.69
C CYS A 27 0.19 -1.05 4.87
N HIS A 28 0.73 -1.46 6.02
CA HIS A 28 0.01 -1.61 7.28
C HIS A 28 -0.06 -0.28 8.02
N ILE A 29 -1.25 0.29 8.19
CA ILE A 29 -1.50 1.47 9.03
C ILE A 29 -1.55 1.06 10.51
N GLU A 30 -2.21 -0.06 10.79
CA GLU A 30 -2.25 -0.78 12.08
C GLU A 30 -2.00 -2.28 11.82
N PRO A 31 -1.78 -3.13 12.85
CA PRO A 31 -1.46 -4.54 12.65
C PRO A 31 -2.40 -5.28 11.68
N ASP A 32 -3.71 -4.99 11.72
CA ASP A 32 -4.73 -5.53 10.81
C ASP A 32 -5.53 -4.43 10.08
N TRP A 33 -4.89 -3.29 9.80
CA TRP A 33 -5.48 -2.26 8.93
C TRP A 33 -4.51 -1.96 7.80
N ILE A 34 -4.87 -2.39 6.60
CA ILE A 34 -4.04 -2.29 5.41
C ILE A 34 -4.56 -1.18 4.50
N LEU A 35 -3.63 -0.54 3.80
CA LEU A 35 -3.88 0.29 2.64
C LEU A 35 -3.18 -0.32 1.42
N ILE A 36 -3.97 -0.65 0.39
CA ILE A 36 -3.44 -0.96 -0.94
C ILE A 36 -3.45 0.33 -1.77
N TYR A 37 -2.29 0.73 -2.27
CA TYR A 37 -2.13 1.96 -3.04
C TYR A 37 -1.26 1.78 -4.29
N LYS A 38 -1.30 2.77 -5.18
CA LYS A 38 -0.44 2.85 -6.37
C LYS A 38 -0.04 4.29 -6.62
N ILE A 39 1.20 4.49 -7.07
CA ILE A 39 1.68 5.80 -7.52
C ILE A 39 1.89 5.74 -9.03
N SER A 40 1.30 6.68 -9.78
CA SER A 40 1.52 6.81 -11.22
C SER A 40 1.71 8.29 -11.59
N GLY A 41 2.89 8.63 -12.12
CA GLY A 41 3.26 10.02 -12.36
C GLY A 41 3.26 10.83 -11.07
N THR A 42 2.41 11.86 -10.99
CA THR A 42 2.20 12.70 -9.79
C THR A 42 0.94 12.31 -9.01
N HIS A 43 0.26 11.23 -9.39
CA HIS A 43 -0.98 10.80 -8.77
C HIS A 43 -0.75 9.65 -7.80
N LEU A 44 -1.42 9.74 -6.64
CA LEU A 44 -1.55 8.69 -5.64
C LEU A 44 -2.96 8.13 -5.72
N PHE A 45 -3.09 6.84 -5.98
CA PHE A 45 -4.34 6.12 -5.99
C PHE A 45 -4.44 5.32 -4.69
N LEU A 46 -5.45 5.62 -3.89
CA LEU A 46 -5.83 4.83 -2.70
C LEU A 46 -6.90 3.84 -3.15
N VAL A 47 -6.54 2.56 -3.22
CA VAL A 47 -7.28 1.58 -4.05
C VAL A 47 -8.23 0.77 -3.19
N ARG A 48 -7.74 0.23 -2.07
CA ARG A 48 -8.54 -0.47 -1.06
C ARG A 48 -7.96 -0.25 0.32
N SER A 49 -8.79 -0.37 1.34
CA SER A 49 -8.35 -0.42 2.73
C SER A 49 -9.30 -1.30 3.54
N GLY A 50 -8.77 -2.04 4.50
CA GLY A 50 -9.52 -2.99 5.31
C GLY A 50 -8.59 -3.93 6.09
N SER A 51 -9.17 -4.97 6.68
CA SER A 51 -8.40 -6.05 7.31
C SER A 51 -7.74 -6.94 6.26
N HIS A 52 -6.83 -7.84 6.67
CA HIS A 52 -6.32 -8.87 5.75
C HIS A 52 -7.46 -9.68 5.13
N ALA A 53 -8.44 -10.08 5.94
CA ALA A 53 -9.56 -10.92 5.52
C ALA A 53 -10.50 -10.23 4.51
N ASP A 54 -10.61 -8.90 4.56
CA ASP A 54 -11.42 -8.16 3.58
C ASP A 54 -10.72 -8.03 2.23
N LEU A 55 -9.38 -8.03 2.23
CA LEU A 55 -8.57 -7.68 1.07
C LEU A 55 -8.04 -8.91 0.31
N PHE A 56 -7.80 -10.02 0.99
CA PHE A 56 -7.19 -11.26 0.49
C PHE A 56 -7.99 -12.50 0.91
#